data_AF-A0A4R9B0J1-F1
#
_entry.id   AF-A0A4R9B0J1-F1
#
_cell.length_a   1.000
_cell.length_b   1.000
_cell.length_c   1.000
_cell.angle_alpha   90.00
_cell.angle_beta   90.00
_cell.angle_gamma   90.00
#
_symmetry.space_group_name_H-M   'P 1'
#
loop_
_entity.id
_entity.type
_entity.pdbx_description
1 polymer ?
#
loop_
_entity_poly.entity_id
_entity_poly.type
_entity_poly.pdbx_seq_one_letter_code
_entity_poly.pdbx_strand_id
1 'polypeptide(L)'
;MVDYGTSKRLNGHATRAGAEAVARPAADVAPGAPVRFRNLVGQGLSSENAGERAGVSAPVGTRSFRHAGGMRDISRAPLSGRFLTFVERDEIVILRAQNAGVLQIAQVLSRSPSTIYLFVATLAAPKREGR
;
A
#
# COMPACT_ATOMS: atom_id res chain seq x y z
N MET A 1 46.05 -10.21 24.13
CA MET A 1 44.62 -10.53 24.31
C MET A 1 43.96 -9.23 24.73
N VAL A 2 43.32 -8.52 23.80
CA VAL A 2 42.94 -7.11 24.01
C VAL A 2 41.68 -7.07 24.85
N ASP A 3 41.82 -6.49 26.05
CA ASP A 3 40.75 -6.10 26.96
C ASP A 3 40.08 -4.83 26.43
N TYR A 4 38.75 -4.88 26.26
CA TYR A 4 37.88 -3.71 26.20
C TYR A 4 36.82 -3.97 27.28
N GLY A 5 36.79 -3.24 28.40
CA GLY A 5 36.59 -1.80 28.44
C GLY A 5 35.21 -1.53 29.05
N THR A 6 35.20 -1.45 30.38
CA THR A 6 34.49 -0.47 31.23
C THR A 6 33.19 0.17 30.71
N SER A 7 32.10 0.04 31.48
CA SER A 7 31.55 1.12 32.34
C SER A 7 30.02 1.30 32.31
N LYS A 8 29.50 1.45 33.54
CA LYS A 8 28.36 2.24 34.01
C LYS A 8 26.98 2.18 33.33
N ARG A 9 26.04 1.77 34.19
CA ARG A 9 24.64 2.18 34.34
C ARG A 9 24.32 3.59 33.81
N LEU A 10 23.09 3.81 33.35
CA LEU A 10 22.15 4.79 33.92
C LEU A 10 20.72 4.61 33.36
N ASN A 11 19.76 4.72 34.26
CA ASN A 11 18.32 4.79 34.01
C ASN A 11 17.96 6.07 33.23
N GLY A 12 16.87 6.03 32.45
CA GLY A 12 16.23 7.20 31.86
C GLY A 12 14.75 6.95 31.60
N HIS A 13 13.89 7.54 32.43
CA HIS A 13 12.43 7.54 32.28
C HIS A 13 11.99 8.52 31.19
N ALA A 14 11.00 8.18 30.35
CA ALA A 14 10.03 9.13 29.79
C ALA A 14 8.88 8.43 29.04
N THR A 15 7.71 8.44 29.70
CA THR A 15 6.35 8.64 29.17
C THR A 15 5.88 7.94 27.88
N ARG A 16 4.91 7.03 28.06
CA ARG A 16 3.81 6.80 27.12
C ARG A 16 3.04 8.11 26.94
N ALA A 17 3.08 8.70 25.75
CA ALA A 17 2.10 9.68 25.31
C ALA A 17 1.62 9.24 23.93
N GLY A 18 0.31 9.06 23.79
CA GLY A 18 -0.32 8.71 22.53
C GLY A 18 0.01 9.73 21.45
N ALA A 19 0.43 9.23 20.29
CA ALA A 19 0.39 9.98 19.05
C ALA A 19 -0.05 9.00 17.96
N GLU A 20 -1.36 8.95 17.75
CA GLU A 20 -1.91 8.72 16.43
C GLU A 20 -1.27 9.73 15.47
N ALA A 21 -0.20 9.29 14.83
CA ALA A 21 0.33 9.95 13.65
C ALA A 21 0.60 8.82 12.68
N VAL A 22 -0.27 8.70 11.67
CA VAL A 22 0.11 8.14 10.37
C VAL A 22 1.48 8.74 10.07
N ALA A 23 2.53 7.93 10.20
CA ALA A 23 3.89 8.39 10.01
C ALA A 23 3.99 8.92 8.58
N ARG A 24 3.95 10.24 8.42
CA ARG A 24 4.44 10.85 7.20
C ARG A 24 5.89 10.37 7.08
N PRO A 25 6.27 9.71 5.97
CA PRO A 25 7.68 9.41 5.76
C PRO A 25 8.43 10.73 5.90
N ALA A 26 9.52 10.71 6.65
CA ALA A 26 10.41 11.86 6.75
C ALA A 26 10.72 12.33 5.31
N ALA A 27 10.63 13.64 5.06
CA ALA A 27 10.68 14.25 3.73
C ALA A 27 12.00 13.94 2.95
N ASP A 28 12.96 13.36 3.66
CA ASP A 28 14.31 12.94 3.30
C ASP A 28 14.42 11.46 2.87
N VAL A 29 13.34 10.68 2.95
CA VAL A 29 13.33 9.30 2.45
C VAL A 29 13.19 9.32 0.92
N ALA A 30 14.22 8.87 0.22
CA ALA A 30 14.25 8.81 -1.24
C ALA A 30 12.97 8.11 -1.80
N PRO A 31 12.36 8.64 -2.88
CA PRO A 31 11.18 8.03 -3.48
C PRO A 31 11.40 6.54 -3.76
N GLY A 32 10.53 5.69 -3.21
CA GLY A 32 10.60 4.24 -3.38
C GLY A 32 11.48 3.47 -2.39
N ALA A 33 12.20 4.14 -1.48
CA ALA A 33 12.94 3.49 -0.40
C ALA A 33 12.08 2.50 0.44
N PRO A 34 10.81 2.79 0.79
CA PRO A 34 9.96 1.82 1.50
C PRO A 34 9.67 0.54 0.69
N VAL A 35 9.57 0.65 -0.64
CA VAL A 35 9.35 -0.50 -1.53
C VAL A 35 10.63 -1.32 -1.67
N ARG A 36 11.78 -0.66 -1.81
CA ARG A 36 13.10 -1.31 -1.86
C ARG A 36 13.40 -2.06 -0.57
N PHE A 37 13.15 -1.46 0.59
CA PHE A 37 13.31 -2.07 1.90
C PHE A 37 12.54 -3.41 2.00
N ARG A 38 11.25 -3.40 1.66
CA ARG A 38 10.41 -4.61 1.70
C ARG A 38 10.84 -5.68 0.72
N ASN A 39 11.29 -5.32 -0.48
CA ASN A 39 11.82 -6.28 -1.44
C ASN A 39 13.07 -6.99 -0.88
N LEU A 40 13.96 -6.27 -0.23
CA LEU A 40 15.19 -6.82 0.36
C LEU A 40 14.89 -7.71 1.56
N VAL A 41 13.96 -7.31 2.43
CA VAL A 41 13.48 -8.19 3.52
C VAL A 41 12.83 -9.46 2.97
N GLY A 42 12.04 -9.35 1.89
CA GLY A 42 11.43 -10.50 1.21
C GLY A 42 12.45 -11.43 0.54
N GLN A 43 13.67 -10.96 0.27
CA GLN A 43 14.80 -11.77 -0.19
C GLN A 43 15.59 -12.42 0.97
N GLY A 44 15.14 -12.24 2.22
CA GLY A 44 15.76 -12.82 3.40
C GLY A 44 16.84 -11.96 4.07
N LEU A 45 16.99 -10.69 3.68
CA LEU A 45 17.91 -9.79 4.37
C LEU A 45 17.36 -9.38 5.74
N SER A 46 18.26 -9.18 6.71
CA SER A 46 17.92 -8.57 8.00
C SER A 46 17.36 -7.16 7.79
N SER A 47 16.49 -6.69 8.69
CA SER A 47 15.91 -5.35 8.61
C SER A 47 16.96 -4.24 8.66
N GLU A 48 18.11 -4.50 9.26
CA GLU A 48 19.25 -3.57 9.29
C GLU A 48 19.90 -3.43 7.91
N ASN A 49 20.33 -4.56 7.31
CA ASN A 49 20.93 -4.59 5.97
C ASN A 49 19.97 -4.11 4.88
N ALA A 50 18.68 -4.44 5.02
CA ALA A 50 17.65 -3.98 4.11
C ALA A 50 17.41 -2.47 4.23
N GLY A 51 17.51 -1.91 5.44
CA GLY A 51 17.37 -0.47 5.70
C GLY A 51 18.49 0.32 5.03
N GLU A 52 19.73 -0.07 5.31
CA GLU A 52 20.92 0.56 4.74
C GLU A 52 20.86 0.60 3.20
N ARG A 53 20.60 -0.54 2.56
CA ARG A 53 20.50 -0.66 1.09
C ARG A 53 19.30 0.08 0.50
N ALA A 54 18.25 0.30 1.28
CA ALA A 54 17.07 1.04 0.85
C ALA A 54 17.17 2.54 1.10
N GLY A 55 18.20 3.02 1.80
CA GLY A 55 18.28 4.42 2.24
C GLY A 55 17.30 4.74 3.38
N VAL A 56 16.96 3.74 4.19
CA VAL A 56 16.10 3.88 5.37
C VAL A 56 16.96 3.65 6.61
N SER A 57 16.90 4.53 7.61
CA SER A 57 17.67 4.32 8.84
C SER A 57 17.24 3.04 9.56
N ALA A 58 18.20 2.33 10.18
CA ALA A 58 17.96 1.09 10.92
C ALA A 58 16.78 1.15 11.92
N PRO A 59 16.60 2.21 12.75
CA PRO A 59 15.45 2.30 13.65
C PRO A 59 14.12 2.46 12.88
N VAL A 60 14.11 3.16 11.74
CA VAL A 60 12.91 3.30 10.91
C VAL A 60 12.56 1.98 10.23
N GLY A 61 13.53 1.27 9.65
CA GLY A 61 13.32 -0.05 9.04
C GLY A 61 12.78 -1.07 10.05
N THR A 62 13.39 -1.12 11.26
CA THR A 62 12.94 -2.00 12.35
C THR A 62 11.53 -1.65 12.83
N ARG A 63 11.23 -0.36 13.03
CA ARG A 63 9.88 0.12 13.42
C ARG A 63 8.84 -0.20 12.35
N SER A 64 9.17 0.06 11.08
CA SER A 64 8.30 -0.25 9.95
C SER A 64 8.02 -1.75 9.82
N PHE A 65 9.04 -2.60 10.00
CA PHE A 65 8.86 -4.06 9.98
C PHE A 65 7.97 -4.55 11.13
N ARG A 66 8.17 -4.04 12.35
CA ARG A 66 7.32 -4.38 13.51
C ARG A 66 5.87 -3.92 13.35
N HIS A 67 5.65 -2.74 12.77
CA HIS A 67 4.30 -2.21 12.58
C HIS A 67 3.52 -2.85 11.43
N ALA A 68 4.18 -3.11 10.28
CA ALA A 68 3.51 -3.66 9.10
C ALA A 68 3.51 -5.20 9.07
N GLY A 69 4.34 -5.85 9.90
CA GLY A 69 4.59 -7.28 9.83
C GLY A 69 5.36 -7.69 8.56
N GLY A 70 5.36 -8.99 8.25
CA GLY A 70 5.99 -9.55 7.05
C GLY A 70 5.22 -9.29 5.74
N MET A 71 4.07 -8.60 5.79
CA MET A 71 3.32 -8.31 4.57
C MET A 71 3.92 -7.12 3.82
N ARG A 72 4.14 -7.33 2.53
CA ARG A 72 4.47 -6.27 1.59
C ARG A 72 3.30 -5.28 1.57
N ASP A 73 3.59 -3.99 1.75
CA ASP A 73 2.61 -2.95 1.48
C ASP A 73 2.19 -3.13 0.01
N ILE A 74 0.91 -3.47 -0.22
CA ILE A 74 0.41 -3.77 -1.56
C ILE A 74 0.53 -2.46 -2.31
N SER A 75 1.59 -2.36 -3.11
CA SER A 75 1.94 -1.18 -3.87
C SER A 75 0.69 -0.56 -4.49
N ARG A 76 0.38 0.69 -4.15
CA ARG A 76 -0.53 1.57 -4.90
C ARG A 76 0.09 1.97 -6.26
N ALA A 77 0.92 1.11 -6.84
CA ALA A 77 1.34 1.28 -8.23
C ALA A 77 0.07 1.49 -9.07
N PRO A 78 0.10 2.43 -10.04
CA PRO A 78 -1.04 2.64 -10.90
C PRO A 78 -1.46 1.30 -11.44
N LEU A 79 -2.72 0.95 -11.17
CA LEU A 79 -3.34 -0.24 -11.73
C LEU A 79 -3.03 -0.19 -13.22
N SER A 80 -2.44 -1.25 -13.76
CA SER A 80 -2.35 -1.39 -15.21
C SER A 80 -3.73 -1.03 -15.76
N GLY A 81 -3.80 -0.33 -16.89
CA GLY A 81 -5.06 0.19 -17.45
C GLY A 81 -6.17 -0.87 -17.64
N ARG A 82 -5.89 -2.14 -17.33
CA ARG A 82 -6.81 -3.23 -17.08
C ARG A 82 -7.97 -2.92 -16.11
N PHE A 83 -7.78 -2.11 -15.06
CA PHE A 83 -8.83 -1.86 -14.07
C PHE A 83 -9.49 -0.49 -14.25
N LEU A 84 -10.80 -0.43 -13.94
CA LEU A 84 -11.56 0.81 -13.91
C LEU A 84 -11.20 1.65 -12.68
N THR A 85 -10.93 2.93 -12.89
CA THR A 85 -10.82 3.96 -11.86
C THR A 85 -12.18 4.19 -11.18
N PHE A 86 -12.17 4.89 -10.04
CA PHE A 86 -13.40 5.24 -9.35
C PHE A 86 -14.33 6.10 -10.24
N VAL A 87 -13.77 7.09 -10.94
CA VAL A 87 -14.52 7.97 -11.84
C VAL A 87 -15.17 7.18 -12.97
N GLU A 88 -14.43 6.27 -13.62
CA GLU A 88 -15.00 5.45 -14.70
C GLU A 88 -16.14 4.55 -14.20
N ARG A 89 -16.03 4.02 -12.98
CA ARG A 89 -17.10 3.22 -12.38
C ARG A 89 -18.37 4.05 -12.15
N ASP A 90 -18.22 5.27 -11.65
CA ASP A 90 -19.33 6.19 -11.42
C ASP A 90 -20.04 6.55 -12.73
N GLU A 91 -19.27 6.87 -13.77
CA GLU A 91 -19.82 7.17 -15.09
C GLU A 91 -20.58 5.98 -15.69
N ILE A 92 -20.05 4.76 -15.55
CA ILE A 92 -20.75 3.54 -15.98
C ILE A 92 -22.09 3.40 -15.25
N VAL A 93 -22.15 3.67 -13.94
CA VAL A 93 -23.40 3.58 -13.17
C VAL A 93 -24.43 4.59 -13.67
N ILE A 94 -24.01 5.84 -13.89
CA ILE A 94 -24.90 6.91 -14.42
C ILE A 94 -25.44 6.52 -15.80
N LEU A 95 -24.56 6.10 -16.73
CA LEU A 95 -24.96 5.70 -18.07
C LEU A 95 -25.89 4.48 -18.06
N ARG A 96 -25.66 3.52 -17.14
CA ARG A 96 -26.56 2.37 -16.96
C ARG A 96 -27.93 2.79 -16.43
N ALA A 97 -28.00 3.76 -15.51
CA ALA A 97 -29.27 4.32 -15.04
C ALA A 97 -30.05 5.03 -16.17
N GLN A 98 -29.34 5.53 -17.19
CA GLN A 98 -29.92 6.08 -18.43
C GLN A 98 -30.24 5.02 -19.49
N ASN A 99 -30.17 3.72 -19.15
CA ASN A 99 -30.38 2.59 -20.05
C ASN A 99 -29.35 2.44 -21.20
N ALA A 100 -28.16 3.02 -21.08
CA ALA A 100 -27.10 2.81 -22.06
C ALA A 100 -26.63 1.34 -22.09
N GLY A 101 -26.37 0.84 -23.31
CA GLY A 101 -25.85 -0.50 -23.53
C GLY A 101 -24.35 -0.63 -23.22
N VAL A 102 -23.87 -1.84 -22.94
CA VAL A 102 -22.45 -2.12 -22.63
C VAL A 102 -21.51 -1.62 -23.74
N LEU A 103 -21.87 -1.84 -25.01
CA LEU A 103 -21.07 -1.41 -26.15
C LEU A 103 -20.99 0.12 -26.26
N GLN A 104 -22.10 0.81 -26.01
CA GLN A 104 -22.19 2.26 -26.07
C GLN A 104 -21.33 2.90 -24.97
N ILE A 105 -21.39 2.35 -23.74
CA ILE A 105 -20.56 2.76 -22.62
C ILE A 105 -19.07 2.51 -22.90
N ALA A 106 -18.74 1.36 -23.48
CA ALA A 106 -17.36 1.01 -23.84
C ALA A 106 -16.77 1.99 -24.87
N GLN A 107 -17.57 2.43 -25.85
CA GLN A 107 -17.18 3.44 -26.82
C GLN A 107 -16.94 4.81 -26.16
N VAL A 108 -17.89 5.29 -25.34
CA VAL A 108 -17.78 6.59 -24.64
C VAL A 108 -16.53 6.66 -23.77
N LEU A 109 -16.23 5.59 -23.04
CA LEU A 109 -15.10 5.54 -22.11
C LEU A 109 -13.79 5.07 -22.74
N SER A 110 -13.78 4.75 -24.05
CA SER A 110 -12.62 4.14 -24.74
C SER A 110 -12.07 2.91 -24.01
N ARG A 111 -12.97 2.04 -23.52
CA ARG A 111 -12.64 0.81 -22.78
C ARG A 111 -13.07 -0.43 -23.53
N SER A 112 -12.48 -1.57 -23.18
CA SER A 112 -12.92 -2.84 -23.75
C SER A 112 -14.34 -3.18 -23.27
N PRO A 113 -15.21 -3.69 -24.15
CA PRO A 113 -16.55 -4.14 -23.75
C PRO A 113 -16.54 -5.19 -22.64
N SER A 114 -15.52 -6.05 -22.59
CA SER A 114 -15.37 -7.09 -21.55
C SER A 114 -15.14 -6.49 -20.16
N THR A 115 -14.36 -5.42 -20.05
CA THR A 115 -14.16 -4.72 -18.77
C THR A 115 -15.46 -4.07 -18.29
N ILE A 116 -16.20 -3.42 -19.19
CA ILE A 116 -17.50 -2.81 -18.86
C ILE A 116 -18.52 -3.88 -18.46
N TYR A 117 -18.64 -4.96 -19.25
CA TYR A 117 -19.54 -6.07 -18.97
C TYR A 117 -19.29 -6.68 -17.60
N LEU A 118 -18.03 -6.96 -17.26
CA LEU A 118 -17.67 -7.58 -15.99
C LEU A 118 -18.07 -6.69 -14.80
N PHE A 119 -17.85 -5.38 -14.89
CA PHE A 119 -18.26 -4.45 -13.85
C PHE A 119 -19.79 -4.38 -13.70
N VAL A 120 -20.52 -4.25 -14.81
CA VAL A 120 -21.99 -4.25 -14.81
C VAL A 120 -22.56 -5.55 -14.24
N ALA A 121 -22.01 -6.71 -14.62
CA ALA A 121 -22.41 -8.01 -14.07
C ALA A 121 -22.17 -8.10 -12.57
N THR A 122 -21.07 -7.51 -12.07
CA THR A 122 -20.77 -7.44 -10.64
C THR A 122 -21.81 -6.58 -9.88
N LEU A 123 -22.26 -5.48 -10.48
CA LEU A 123 -23.30 -4.62 -9.89
C LEU A 123 -24.70 -5.27 -9.91
N ALA A 124 -24.98 -6.13 -10.88
CA ALA A 124 -26.26 -6.80 -11.05
C ALA A 124 -26.44 -8.03 -10.14
N ALA A 125 -25.37 -8.51 -9.49
CA ALA A 125 -25.49 -9.57 -8.50
C ALA A 125 -26.35 -9.08 -7.32
N PRO A 126 -27.44 -9.76 -6.97
CA PRO A 126 -28.31 -9.31 -5.88
C PRO A 126 -27.50 -9.25 -4.59
N LYS A 127 -27.63 -8.17 -3.81
CA LYS A 127 -27.25 -8.21 -2.40
C LYS A 127 -28.04 -9.37 -1.78
N ARG A 128 -27.34 -10.39 -1.29
CA ARG A 128 -27.98 -11.43 -0.48
C ARG A 128 -28.39 -10.77 0.84
N GLU A 129 -29.60 -10.22 0.87
CA GLU A 129 -30.24 -9.87 2.13
C GLU A 129 -30.59 -11.19 2.82
N GLY A 130 -29.97 -11.43 3.97
CA GLY A 130 -30.18 -12.63 4.77
C GLY A 130 -31.59 -12.65 5.36
N ARG A 131 -32.17 -13.85 5.42
CA ARG A 131 -33.32 -14.15 6.29
C ARG A 131 -32.87 -14.25 7.74
#